data_AF-A0A967RL96-F1
#
_entry.id   AF-A0A967RL96-F1
#
_cell.length_a   1.000
_cell.length_b   1.000
_cell.length_c   1.000
_cell.angle_alpha   90.00
_cell.angle_beta   90.00
_cell.angle_gamma   90.00
#
_symmetry.space_group_name_H-M   'P 1'
#
loop_
_entity.id
_entity.type
_entity.pdbx_description
1 polymer ?
#
loop_
_entity_poly.entity_id
_entity_poly.type
_entity_poly.pdbx_seq_one_letter_code
_entity_poly.pdbx_strand_id
1 'polypeptide(L)'
;MFDIREILSQARKVVSSHAGTTPGEYHRVLKPSKAESIKTGVTVYGCADAASILYTLDELPEETAEREVWIEAISRFQNPKTGLFEEGSHHQIHTTAFALAALNFFDARARYPLKALHPLRERQQLIDFLDNLRWDKEPWLESHKGAGIYSALVLNREVSREWEDWYFAWLWEQEDPETGFWRKGNTIPLNDQQSPVPLFHYLGGSFHYLFNIVYAGRKQRYPEKAVDTCLQIWKNNHQPLYGEPFCRGISYAEIDWVFYLNRSVRQCGYRLQECRKAIQEAAQKYIDYLQHLDYNSDTAFNDLHTLFGMICALSEFQLALPGEFITERPLRQVLDRRPFI
;
A
#
# COMPACT_ATOMS: atom_id res chain seq x y z
N MET A 1 15.78 16.34 -14.38
CA MET A 1 16.09 15.12 -13.60
C MET A 1 15.81 15.45 -12.15
N PHE A 2 15.08 14.57 -11.48
CA PHE A 2 14.71 14.66 -10.08
C PHE A 2 15.81 14.06 -9.21
N ASP A 3 16.54 14.89 -8.47
CA ASP A 3 17.50 14.41 -7.48
C ASP A 3 16.81 14.24 -6.12
N ILE A 4 16.70 12.99 -5.68
CA ILE A 4 16.02 12.64 -4.43
C ILE A 4 17.00 12.10 -3.38
N ARG A 5 18.31 12.16 -3.61
CA ARG A 5 19.32 11.60 -2.69
C ARG A 5 19.23 12.18 -1.29
N GLU A 6 18.99 13.49 -1.17
CA GLU A 6 18.82 14.13 0.14
C GLU A 6 17.54 13.64 0.85
N ILE A 7 16.42 13.54 0.14
CA ILE A 7 15.15 13.00 0.69
C ILE A 7 15.38 11.59 1.24
N LEU A 8 16.06 10.73 0.48
CA LEU A 8 16.37 9.35 0.90
C LEU A 8 17.36 9.31 2.06
N SER A 9 18.36 10.19 2.09
CA SER A 9 19.29 10.34 3.22
C SER A 9 18.54 10.69 4.51
N GLN A 10 17.56 11.59 4.44
CA GLN A 10 16.74 11.98 5.58
C GLN A 10 15.79 10.85 6.02
N ALA A 11 15.18 10.13 5.08
CA ALA A 11 14.36 8.96 5.38
C ALA A 11 15.18 7.88 6.14
N ARG A 12 16.43 7.62 5.75
CA ARG A 12 17.32 6.69 6.47
C ARG A 12 17.61 7.13 7.90
N LYS A 13 17.77 8.43 8.14
CA LYS A 13 17.96 8.97 9.50
C LYS A 13 16.72 8.74 10.35
N VAL A 14 15.52 8.92 9.80
CA VAL A 14 14.26 8.62 10.49
C VAL A 14 14.15 7.12 10.79
N VAL A 15 14.36 6.24 9.81
CA VAL A 15 14.35 4.79 10.05
C VAL A 15 15.33 4.41 11.16
N SER A 16 16.55 4.95 11.13
CA SER A 16 17.58 4.69 12.13
C SER A 16 17.19 5.17 13.53
N SER A 17 16.55 6.35 13.65
CA SER A 17 16.15 6.89 14.95
C SER A 17 14.97 6.15 15.57
N HIS A 18 14.19 5.43 14.75
CA HIS A 18 13.07 4.60 15.16
C HIS A 18 13.46 3.17 15.56
N ALA A 19 14.74 2.78 15.40
CA ALA A 19 15.21 1.46 15.79
C ALA A 19 15.06 1.22 17.30
N GLY A 20 14.66 0.00 17.65
CA GLY A 20 14.55 -0.50 19.01
C GLY A 20 15.89 -1.01 19.54
N THR A 21 15.82 -1.87 20.57
CA THR A 21 17.03 -2.37 21.26
C THR A 21 17.70 -3.53 20.54
N THR A 22 16.91 -4.31 19.80
CA THR A 22 17.35 -5.49 19.07
C THR A 22 17.15 -5.26 17.56
N PRO A 23 18.00 -5.80 16.67
CA PRO A 23 17.76 -5.74 15.23
C PRO A 23 16.33 -6.13 14.85
N GLY A 24 15.74 -5.42 13.89
CA GLY A 24 14.35 -5.66 13.46
C GLY A 24 13.26 -5.15 14.39
N GLU A 25 13.58 -4.65 15.59
CA GLU A 25 12.64 -3.90 16.43
C GLU A 25 12.56 -2.46 15.97
N TYR A 26 11.36 -1.95 15.71
CA TYR A 26 11.17 -0.55 15.35
C TYR A 26 9.90 0.02 15.98
N HIS A 27 10.01 1.29 16.34
CA HIS A 27 8.89 2.12 16.79
C HIS A 27 8.21 2.74 15.56
N ARG A 28 6.89 2.69 15.47
CA ARG A 28 6.19 3.41 14.39
C ARG A 28 6.33 4.93 14.58
N VAL A 29 6.06 5.41 15.80
CA VAL A 29 6.09 6.83 16.18
C VAL A 29 6.91 7.01 17.46
N LEU A 30 7.87 7.95 17.46
CA LEU A 30 8.67 8.29 18.64
C LEU A 30 8.00 9.31 19.56
N LYS A 31 7.25 10.25 18.98
CA LYS A 31 6.53 11.31 19.70
C LYS A 31 5.07 11.33 19.23
N PRO A 32 4.15 10.63 19.92
CA PRO A 32 2.75 10.64 19.52
C PRO A 32 2.20 12.06 19.60
N SER A 33 1.34 12.41 18.64
CA SER A 33 0.57 13.65 18.72
C SER A 33 -0.39 13.60 19.92
N LYS A 34 -0.85 14.75 20.41
CA LYS A 34 -1.86 14.81 21.50
C LYS A 34 -3.22 14.24 21.09
N ALA A 35 -3.46 14.10 19.79
CA ALA A 35 -4.64 13.46 19.24
C ALA A 35 -4.31 11.99 18.92
N GLU A 36 -5.06 11.08 19.54
CA GLU A 36 -5.14 9.64 19.29
C GLU A 36 -4.24 8.68 20.09
N SER A 37 -4.83 7.50 20.35
CA SER A 37 -4.33 6.34 21.06
C SER A 37 -3.32 5.52 20.25
N ILE A 38 -2.38 6.18 19.56
CA ILE A 38 -1.32 5.48 18.82
C ILE A 38 -0.42 4.78 19.84
N LYS A 39 -0.26 3.47 19.68
CA LYS A 39 0.58 2.67 20.55
C LYS A 39 2.03 3.13 20.42
N THR A 40 2.61 3.56 21.54
CA THR A 40 4.03 3.87 21.63
C THR A 40 4.84 2.61 21.94
N GLY A 41 6.13 2.62 21.60
CA GLY A 41 7.01 1.46 21.74
C GLY A 41 7.20 0.72 20.42
N VAL A 42 7.82 -0.46 20.51
CA VAL A 42 8.01 -1.34 19.35
C VAL A 42 6.66 -1.93 18.95
N THR A 43 6.30 -1.80 17.67
CA THR A 43 5.03 -2.30 17.13
C THR A 43 5.23 -3.13 15.87
N VAL A 44 4.23 -3.94 15.50
CA VAL A 44 4.26 -4.71 14.26
C VAL A 44 4.38 -3.81 13.04
N TYR A 45 3.70 -2.63 13.04
CA TYR A 45 3.84 -1.65 11.97
C TYR A 45 5.23 -1.06 11.93
N GLY A 46 5.77 -0.61 13.07
CA GLY A 46 7.13 -0.09 13.11
C GLY A 46 8.13 -1.07 12.48
N CYS A 47 8.08 -2.35 12.88
CA CYS A 47 8.93 -3.40 12.31
C CYS A 47 8.67 -3.63 10.81
N ALA A 48 7.41 -3.73 10.38
CA ALA A 48 7.03 -4.04 9.00
C ALA A 48 7.29 -2.87 8.03
N ASP A 49 7.01 -1.64 8.45
CA ASP A 49 7.30 -0.40 7.73
C ASP A 49 8.82 -0.27 7.55
N ALA A 50 9.61 -0.46 8.62
CA ALA A 50 11.07 -0.41 8.53
C ALA A 50 11.62 -1.47 7.56
N ALA A 51 11.15 -2.72 7.63
CA ALA A 51 11.54 -3.76 6.69
C ALA A 51 11.19 -3.38 5.24
N SER A 52 10.01 -2.79 5.02
CA SER A 52 9.56 -2.40 3.68
C SER A 52 10.33 -1.20 3.12
N ILE A 53 10.67 -0.22 3.96
CA ILE A 53 11.52 0.92 3.59
C ILE A 53 12.93 0.43 3.24
N LEU A 54 13.55 -0.38 4.12
CA LEU A 54 14.89 -0.92 3.88
C LEU A 54 14.92 -1.82 2.64
N TYR A 55 13.86 -2.58 2.36
CA TYR A 55 13.75 -3.34 1.10
C TYR A 55 13.77 -2.40 -0.10
N THR A 56 12.96 -1.33 -0.05
CA THR A 56 12.88 -0.34 -1.14
C THR A 56 14.21 0.35 -1.39
N LEU A 57 14.97 0.61 -0.33
CA LEU A 57 16.30 1.24 -0.39
C LEU A 57 17.43 0.28 -0.76
N ASP A 58 17.15 -1.01 -0.93
CA ASP A 58 18.16 -2.07 -1.12
C ASP A 58 19.17 -2.17 0.04
N GLU A 59 18.61 -2.19 1.26
CA GLU A 59 19.34 -2.12 2.54
C GLU A 59 18.79 -3.12 3.59
N LEU A 60 18.01 -4.12 3.18
CA LEU A 60 17.67 -5.24 4.08
C LEU A 60 18.91 -6.08 4.41
N PRO A 61 18.96 -6.68 5.61
CA PRO A 61 20.09 -7.51 5.99
C PRO A 61 20.20 -8.77 5.12
N GLU A 62 21.43 -9.04 4.67
CA GLU A 62 21.75 -10.24 3.87
C GLU A 62 22.12 -11.43 4.75
N GLU A 63 22.72 -11.19 5.93
CA GLU A 63 23.22 -12.23 6.83
C GLU A 63 22.08 -13.03 7.47
N THR A 64 22.20 -14.37 7.44
CA THR A 64 21.15 -15.27 7.94
C THR A 64 20.79 -15.03 9.41
N ALA A 65 21.80 -14.80 10.26
CA ALA A 65 21.58 -14.59 11.69
C ALA A 65 20.76 -13.31 11.96
N GLU A 66 21.05 -12.21 11.24
CA GLU A 66 20.28 -10.97 11.40
C GLU A 66 18.86 -11.13 10.85
N ARG A 67 18.69 -11.81 9.70
CA ARG A 67 17.36 -12.11 9.13
C ARG A 67 16.48 -12.89 10.11
N GLU A 68 17.03 -13.85 10.85
CA GLU A 68 16.28 -14.61 11.87
C GLU A 68 15.78 -13.71 13.01
N VAL A 69 16.58 -12.73 13.44
CA VAL A 69 16.19 -11.76 14.46
C VAL A 69 15.03 -10.88 13.97
N TRP A 70 15.08 -10.42 12.71
CA TRP A 70 13.97 -9.69 12.08
C TRP A 70 12.68 -10.51 12.00
N ILE A 71 12.79 -11.78 11.63
CA ILE A 71 11.63 -12.70 11.60
C ILE A 71 11.01 -12.81 12.99
N GLU A 72 11.80 -12.97 14.06
CA GLU A 72 11.29 -13.02 15.43
C GLU A 72 10.63 -11.70 15.84
N ALA A 73 11.26 -10.57 15.53
CA ALA A 73 10.77 -9.24 15.91
C ALA A 73 9.37 -8.95 15.35
N ILE A 74 9.08 -9.40 14.12
CA ILE A 74 7.74 -9.31 13.53
C ILE A 74 6.82 -10.42 14.06
N SER A 75 7.29 -11.67 14.05
CA SER A 75 6.45 -12.86 14.37
C SER A 75 5.90 -12.87 15.79
N ARG A 76 6.59 -12.25 16.76
CA ARG A 76 6.15 -12.21 18.17
C ARG A 76 4.82 -11.49 18.38
N PHE A 77 4.41 -10.64 17.44
CA PHE A 77 3.13 -9.93 17.49
C PHE A 77 1.94 -10.81 17.06
N GLN A 78 2.18 -12.04 16.61
CA GLN A 78 1.13 -12.94 16.19
C GLN A 78 0.44 -13.61 17.40
N ASN A 79 -0.88 -13.54 17.45
CA ASN A 79 -1.68 -14.21 18.45
C ASN A 79 -1.80 -15.72 18.15
N PRO A 80 -1.35 -16.62 19.04
CA PRO A 80 -1.39 -18.07 18.80
C PRO A 80 -2.80 -18.68 18.75
N LYS A 81 -3.80 -18.01 19.34
CA LYS A 81 -5.19 -18.50 19.36
C LYS A 81 -5.88 -18.23 18.03
N THR A 82 -5.75 -17.00 17.52
CA THR A 82 -6.44 -16.56 16.30
C THR A 82 -5.60 -16.72 15.04
N GLY A 83 -4.28 -16.70 15.18
CA GLY A 83 -3.33 -16.64 14.07
C GLY A 83 -3.12 -15.24 13.51
N LEU A 84 -3.73 -14.21 14.08
CA LEU A 84 -3.69 -12.85 13.51
C LEU A 84 -2.68 -11.97 14.24
N PHE A 85 -2.24 -10.90 13.58
CA PHE A 85 -1.38 -9.87 14.15
C PHE A 85 -2.23 -8.73 14.71
N GLU A 86 -1.88 -8.21 15.88
CA GLU A 86 -2.65 -7.20 16.60
C GLU A 86 -1.77 -5.99 16.97
N GLU A 87 -2.31 -4.79 16.77
CA GLU A 87 -1.59 -3.55 17.09
C GLU A 87 -2.53 -2.44 17.60
N GLY A 88 -3.76 -2.39 17.10
CA GLY A 88 -4.81 -1.47 17.57
C GLY A 88 -5.05 -0.25 16.67
N SER A 89 -4.17 0.06 15.72
CA SER A 89 -4.35 1.23 14.83
C SER A 89 -5.20 0.94 13.58
N HIS A 90 -5.25 -0.32 13.14
CA HIS A 90 -5.96 -0.74 11.93
C HIS A 90 -6.77 -2.01 12.17
N HIS A 91 -7.65 -2.32 11.22
CA HIS A 91 -8.40 -3.58 11.22
C HIS A 91 -7.43 -4.78 11.19
N GLN A 92 -7.72 -5.81 11.97
CA GLN A 92 -6.81 -6.94 12.21
C GLN A 92 -6.39 -7.70 10.94
N ILE A 93 -7.26 -7.77 9.93
CA ILE A 93 -6.93 -8.35 8.61
C ILE A 93 -5.82 -7.56 7.92
N HIS A 94 -5.91 -6.22 7.94
CA HIS A 94 -4.90 -5.36 7.34
C HIS A 94 -3.55 -5.52 8.05
N THR A 95 -3.55 -5.44 9.38
CA THR A 95 -2.34 -5.67 10.18
C THR A 95 -1.70 -7.03 9.91
N THR A 96 -2.52 -8.07 9.75
CA THR A 96 -2.04 -9.43 9.45
C THR A 96 -1.43 -9.52 8.05
N ALA A 97 -2.11 -8.97 7.04
CA ALA A 97 -1.61 -8.96 5.67
C ALA A 97 -0.30 -8.16 5.55
N PHE A 98 -0.21 -7.01 6.23
CA PHE A 98 0.98 -6.17 6.26
C PHE A 98 2.18 -6.86 6.93
N ALA A 99 1.98 -7.48 8.09
CA ALA A 99 3.02 -8.24 8.77
C ALA A 99 3.53 -9.42 7.93
N LEU A 100 2.62 -10.15 7.27
CA LEU A 100 2.97 -11.26 6.38
C LEU A 100 3.70 -10.78 5.13
N ALA A 101 3.33 -9.63 4.59
CA ALA A 101 4.03 -8.99 3.49
C ALA A 101 5.48 -8.62 3.87
N ALA A 102 5.71 -8.11 5.08
CA ALA A 102 7.06 -7.86 5.58
C ALA A 102 7.85 -9.16 5.80
N LEU A 103 7.26 -10.18 6.42
CA LEU A 103 7.89 -11.50 6.59
C LEU A 103 8.29 -12.14 5.26
N ASN A 104 7.54 -11.87 4.19
CA ASN A 104 7.83 -12.39 2.85
C ASN A 104 9.17 -11.88 2.28
N PHE A 105 9.67 -10.71 2.69
CA PHE A 105 11.01 -10.26 2.31
C PHE A 105 12.12 -11.17 2.86
N PHE A 106 11.85 -11.83 3.98
CA PHE A 106 12.76 -12.77 4.61
C PHE A 106 12.48 -14.23 4.23
N ASP A 107 11.57 -14.48 3.26
CA ASP A 107 11.06 -15.80 2.88
C ASP A 107 10.35 -16.54 4.03
N ALA A 108 9.89 -15.78 5.03
CA ALA A 108 9.18 -16.29 6.19
C ALA A 108 7.66 -16.22 6.02
N ARG A 109 6.97 -16.93 6.90
CA ARG A 109 5.50 -17.02 6.99
C ARG A 109 5.06 -16.81 8.42
N ALA A 110 3.75 -16.78 8.66
CA ALA A 110 3.24 -16.77 10.01
C ALA A 110 3.73 -17.99 10.82
N ARG A 111 3.97 -17.77 12.11
CA ARG A 111 4.33 -18.80 13.09
C ARG A 111 3.16 -19.72 13.40
N TYR A 112 1.95 -19.18 13.40
CA TYR A 112 0.70 -19.89 13.68
C TYR A 112 -0.25 -19.83 12.48
N PRO A 113 -1.10 -20.86 12.25
CA PRO A 113 -2.08 -20.80 11.17
C PRO A 113 -3.09 -19.67 11.35
N LEU A 114 -3.58 -19.08 10.25
CA LEU A 114 -4.51 -17.94 10.26
C LEU A 114 -5.97 -18.35 10.58
N LYS A 115 -6.16 -19.07 11.70
CA LYS A 115 -7.42 -19.75 12.07
C LYS A 115 -8.65 -18.85 11.97
N ALA A 116 -8.54 -17.59 12.37
CA ALA A 116 -9.65 -16.65 12.31
C ALA A 116 -10.11 -16.30 10.87
N LEU A 117 -9.25 -16.48 9.86
CA LEU A 117 -9.57 -16.28 8.44
C LEU A 117 -10.01 -17.57 7.74
N HIS A 118 -9.84 -18.74 8.37
CA HIS A 118 -10.18 -20.03 7.75
C HIS A 118 -11.62 -20.14 7.27
N PRO A 119 -12.64 -19.55 7.92
CA PRO A 119 -14.00 -19.56 7.37
C PRO A 119 -14.10 -18.92 5.97
N LEU A 120 -13.23 -17.96 5.64
CA LEU A 120 -13.20 -17.29 4.34
C LEU A 120 -12.50 -18.11 3.24
N ARG A 121 -12.00 -19.32 3.57
CA ARG A 121 -11.49 -20.28 2.58
C ARG A 121 -12.60 -20.98 1.80
N GLU A 122 -13.84 -20.88 2.29
CA GLU A 122 -15.01 -21.41 1.62
C GLU A 122 -15.60 -20.36 0.66
N ARG A 123 -16.00 -20.81 -0.54
CA ARG A 123 -16.40 -19.91 -1.62
C ARG A 123 -17.51 -18.95 -1.21
N GLN A 124 -18.59 -19.45 -0.64
CA GLN A 124 -19.75 -18.62 -0.33
C GLN A 124 -19.39 -17.56 0.72
N GLN A 125 -18.65 -17.95 1.76
CA GLN A 125 -18.21 -17.07 2.83
C GLN A 125 -17.27 -15.97 2.33
N LEU A 126 -16.39 -16.29 1.38
CA LEU A 126 -15.56 -15.30 0.69
C LEU A 126 -16.40 -14.26 -0.06
N ILE A 127 -17.34 -14.72 -0.88
CA ILE A 127 -18.16 -13.82 -1.70
C ILE A 127 -19.05 -12.96 -0.81
N ASP A 128 -19.71 -13.56 0.18
CA ASP A 128 -20.54 -12.84 1.15
C ASP A 128 -19.72 -11.79 1.90
N PHE A 129 -18.49 -12.11 2.29
CA PHE A 129 -17.60 -11.16 2.95
C PHE A 129 -17.28 -9.95 2.05
N LEU A 130 -16.91 -10.19 0.78
CA LEU A 130 -16.55 -9.13 -0.16
C LEU A 130 -17.76 -8.25 -0.53
N ASP A 131 -18.95 -8.84 -0.67
CA ASP A 131 -20.18 -8.12 -1.00
C ASP A 131 -20.68 -7.21 0.13
N ASN A 132 -20.35 -7.54 1.38
CA ASN A 132 -20.78 -6.81 2.58
C ASN A 132 -19.77 -5.73 3.06
N LEU A 133 -18.68 -5.50 2.34
CA LEU A 133 -17.78 -4.37 2.59
C LEU A 133 -18.51 -3.04 2.34
N ARG A 134 -18.20 -1.98 3.12
CA ARG A 134 -18.91 -0.68 3.08
C ARG A 134 -18.41 0.26 1.98
N TRP A 135 -18.57 -0.15 0.73
CA TRP A 135 -18.10 0.56 -0.47
C TRP A 135 -18.72 1.95 -0.68
N ASP A 136 -19.93 2.16 -0.19
CA ASP A 136 -20.69 3.41 -0.28
C ASP A 136 -20.27 4.47 0.74
N LYS A 137 -19.47 4.09 1.74
CA LYS A 137 -19.08 4.96 2.87
C LYS A 137 -17.58 5.15 2.98
N GLU A 138 -16.83 4.04 2.97
CA GLU A 138 -15.39 4.04 3.22
C GLU A 138 -14.67 3.05 2.29
N PRO A 139 -14.77 3.20 0.96
CA PRO A 139 -14.21 2.23 0.01
C PRO A 139 -12.70 2.04 0.20
N TRP A 140 -11.98 3.11 0.55
CA TRP A 140 -10.55 3.04 0.80
C TRP A 140 -10.22 2.15 2.01
N LEU A 141 -10.77 2.42 3.20
CA LEU A 141 -10.49 1.64 4.41
C LEU A 141 -11.08 0.23 4.38
N GLU A 142 -12.22 0.02 3.73
CA GLU A 142 -12.84 -1.31 3.66
C GLU A 142 -12.12 -2.22 2.68
N SER A 143 -11.52 -1.66 1.62
CA SER A 143 -10.69 -2.44 0.69
C SER A 143 -9.48 -3.08 1.35
N HIS A 144 -8.93 -2.49 2.43
CA HIS A 144 -7.89 -3.10 3.26
C HIS A 144 -8.25 -4.52 3.72
N LYS A 145 -9.54 -4.76 3.99
CA LYS A 145 -10.03 -6.06 4.44
C LYS A 145 -10.12 -7.03 3.25
N GLY A 146 -10.77 -6.61 2.16
CA GLY A 146 -10.98 -7.46 0.97
C GLY A 146 -9.69 -7.78 0.21
N ALA A 147 -8.76 -6.84 0.12
CA ALA A 147 -7.43 -7.09 -0.42
C ALA A 147 -6.56 -7.88 0.56
N GLY A 148 -6.63 -7.55 1.86
CA GLY A 148 -5.79 -8.16 2.89
C GLY A 148 -6.07 -9.65 3.10
N ILE A 149 -7.30 -10.12 2.91
CA ILE A 149 -7.59 -11.56 2.99
C ILE A 149 -6.84 -12.36 1.91
N TYR A 150 -6.76 -11.84 0.67
CA TYR A 150 -6.03 -12.48 -0.41
C TYR A 150 -4.56 -12.54 -0.04
N SER A 151 -3.96 -11.41 0.31
CA SER A 151 -2.54 -11.31 0.62
C SER A 151 -2.16 -12.16 1.81
N ALA A 152 -2.93 -12.14 2.90
CA ALA A 152 -2.67 -12.93 4.08
C ALA A 152 -2.71 -14.44 3.79
N LEU A 153 -3.79 -14.94 3.16
CA LEU A 153 -3.96 -16.37 2.91
C LEU A 153 -2.99 -16.89 1.84
N VAL A 154 -2.73 -16.11 0.79
CA VAL A 154 -1.83 -16.49 -0.31
C VAL A 154 -0.37 -16.48 0.13
N LEU A 155 0.10 -15.41 0.80
CA LEU A 155 1.47 -15.36 1.30
C LEU A 155 1.73 -16.46 2.34
N ASN A 156 0.72 -16.81 3.15
CA ASN A 156 0.85 -17.91 4.11
C ASN A 156 0.66 -19.31 3.49
N ARG A 157 0.25 -19.39 2.22
CA ARG A 157 -0.06 -20.62 1.48
C ARG A 157 -1.15 -21.47 2.13
N GLU A 158 -2.20 -20.82 2.61
CA GLU A 158 -3.35 -21.48 3.26
C GLU A 158 -4.58 -21.61 2.36
N VAL A 159 -4.47 -21.21 1.09
CA VAL A 159 -5.51 -21.31 0.07
C VAL A 159 -4.99 -22.00 -1.18
N SER A 160 -5.91 -22.59 -1.94
CA SER A 160 -5.63 -23.24 -3.22
C SER A 160 -5.72 -22.24 -4.38
N ARG A 161 -5.24 -22.67 -5.56
CA ARG A 161 -5.45 -21.91 -6.80
C ARG A 161 -6.94 -21.72 -7.12
N GLU A 162 -7.78 -22.71 -6.83
CA GLU A 162 -9.22 -22.63 -7.04
C GLU A 162 -9.85 -21.49 -6.21
N TRP A 163 -9.40 -21.32 -4.97
CA TRP A 163 -9.84 -20.21 -4.13
C TRP A 163 -9.45 -18.84 -4.74
N GLU A 164 -8.23 -18.72 -5.26
CA GLU A 164 -7.82 -17.51 -5.97
C GLU A 164 -8.69 -17.25 -7.21
N ASP A 165 -9.08 -18.29 -7.95
CA ASP A 165 -9.99 -18.14 -9.09
C ASP A 165 -11.36 -17.61 -8.67
N TRP A 166 -11.90 -18.01 -7.51
CA TRP A 166 -13.14 -17.43 -6.98
C TRP A 166 -12.98 -15.96 -6.62
N TYR A 167 -11.88 -15.60 -5.95
CA TYR A 167 -11.56 -14.22 -5.58
C TYR A 167 -11.46 -13.32 -6.82
N PHE A 168 -10.69 -13.73 -7.83
CA PHE A 168 -10.51 -12.95 -9.04
C PHE A 168 -11.74 -12.96 -9.96
N ALA A 169 -12.57 -14.02 -9.93
CA ALA A 169 -13.85 -14.00 -10.63
C ALA A 169 -14.80 -12.96 -10.01
N TRP A 170 -14.81 -12.81 -8.69
CA TRP A 170 -15.58 -11.74 -8.04
C TRP A 170 -15.07 -10.36 -8.47
N LEU A 171 -13.75 -10.13 -8.41
CA LEU A 171 -13.18 -8.85 -8.87
C LEU A 171 -13.51 -8.58 -10.33
N TRP A 172 -13.41 -9.58 -11.19
CA TRP A 172 -13.74 -9.45 -12.60
C TRP A 172 -15.18 -8.97 -12.83
N GLU A 173 -16.15 -9.49 -12.07
CA GLU A 173 -17.56 -9.08 -12.21
C GLU A 173 -17.89 -7.74 -11.55
N GLN A 174 -17.12 -7.36 -10.52
CA GLN A 174 -17.35 -6.15 -9.74
C GLN A 174 -16.52 -4.96 -10.20
N GLU A 175 -15.67 -5.10 -11.22
CA GLU A 175 -14.99 -3.97 -11.83
C GLU A 175 -16.00 -3.14 -12.64
N ASP A 176 -16.04 -1.85 -12.38
CA ASP A 176 -16.99 -0.93 -12.97
C ASP A 176 -16.58 -0.54 -14.40
N PRO A 177 -17.44 -0.73 -15.43
CA PRO A 177 -17.10 -0.42 -16.81
C PRO A 177 -17.03 1.08 -17.14
N GLU A 178 -17.51 1.96 -16.25
CA GLU A 178 -17.46 3.41 -16.47
C GLU A 178 -16.15 3.99 -15.95
N THR A 179 -15.72 3.54 -14.77
CA THR A 179 -14.57 4.10 -14.05
C THR A 179 -13.33 3.20 -14.08
N GLY A 180 -13.49 1.90 -14.32
CA GLY A 180 -12.44 0.89 -14.14
C GLY A 180 -12.10 0.58 -12.68
N PHE A 181 -12.87 1.12 -11.73
CA PHE A 181 -12.68 0.96 -10.29
C PHE A 181 -13.64 -0.09 -9.70
N TRP A 182 -13.39 -0.50 -8.46
CA TRP A 182 -14.30 -1.30 -7.63
C TRP A 182 -15.02 -0.41 -6.62
N ARG A 183 -16.29 -0.66 -6.26
CA ARG A 183 -17.18 -1.76 -6.67
C ARG A 183 -18.25 -1.24 -7.64
N LYS A 184 -18.50 -1.97 -8.73
CA LYS A 184 -19.58 -1.72 -9.69
C LYS A 184 -20.90 -1.42 -8.99
N GLY A 185 -21.55 -0.34 -9.43
CA GLY A 185 -22.81 0.14 -8.84
C GLY A 185 -22.66 0.88 -7.50
N ASN A 186 -21.44 1.01 -6.96
CA ASN A 186 -21.14 1.83 -5.77
C ASN A 186 -20.14 2.95 -6.07
N THR A 187 -19.40 2.88 -7.19
CA THR A 187 -18.57 3.98 -7.69
C THR A 187 -19.43 5.15 -8.09
N ILE A 188 -18.94 6.36 -7.85
CA ILE A 188 -19.68 7.58 -8.19
C ILE A 188 -19.45 7.97 -9.65
N PRO A 189 -20.42 8.64 -10.30
CA PRO A 189 -20.19 9.22 -11.61
C PRO A 189 -19.00 10.20 -11.54
N LEU A 190 -18.18 10.19 -12.58
CA LEU A 190 -16.94 10.97 -12.66
C LEU A 190 -17.12 12.48 -12.37
N ASN A 191 -18.28 13.04 -12.68
CA ASN A 191 -18.59 14.46 -12.53
C ASN A 191 -19.47 14.78 -11.30
N ASP A 192 -19.75 13.80 -10.44
CA ASP A 192 -20.60 13.99 -9.28
C ASP A 192 -19.81 14.56 -8.09
N GLN A 193 -19.80 15.90 -7.99
CA GLN A 193 -19.20 16.62 -6.87
C GLN A 193 -20.07 16.62 -5.60
N GLN A 194 -21.29 16.07 -5.66
CA GLN A 194 -22.22 16.02 -4.53
C GLN A 194 -22.13 14.69 -3.75
N SER A 195 -21.38 13.72 -4.26
CA SER A 195 -21.11 12.48 -3.54
C SER A 195 -20.46 12.75 -2.18
N PRO A 196 -20.94 12.11 -1.09
CA PRO A 196 -20.31 12.22 0.23
C PRO A 196 -18.93 11.55 0.28
N VAL A 197 -18.63 10.66 -0.67
CA VAL A 197 -17.34 9.96 -0.79
C VAL A 197 -16.60 10.47 -2.01
N PRO A 198 -15.39 11.07 -1.87
CA PRO A 198 -14.64 11.57 -3.01
C PRO A 198 -14.22 10.46 -3.97
N LEU A 199 -14.13 10.78 -5.27
CA LEU A 199 -13.63 9.85 -6.30
C LEU A 199 -12.26 9.24 -5.93
N PHE A 200 -11.41 10.01 -5.24
CA PHE A 200 -10.10 9.56 -4.77
C PHE A 200 -10.19 8.35 -3.82
N HIS A 201 -11.25 8.24 -3.02
CA HIS A 201 -11.41 7.10 -2.10
C HIS A 201 -11.75 5.81 -2.83
N TYR A 202 -12.41 5.90 -3.98
CA TYR A 202 -12.61 4.74 -4.86
C TYR A 202 -11.33 4.34 -5.58
N LEU A 203 -10.45 5.31 -5.92
CA LEU A 203 -9.10 5.02 -6.39
C LEU A 203 -8.31 4.26 -5.31
N GLY A 204 -8.23 4.78 -4.08
CA GLY A 204 -7.54 4.10 -2.99
C GLY A 204 -8.14 2.73 -2.67
N GLY A 205 -9.47 2.62 -2.73
CA GLY A 205 -10.17 1.34 -2.63
C GLY A 205 -9.75 0.33 -3.71
N SER A 206 -9.68 0.80 -4.96
CA SER A 206 -9.35 -0.03 -6.12
C SER A 206 -7.89 -0.39 -6.20
N PHE A 207 -7.00 0.51 -5.76
CA PHE A 207 -5.56 0.30 -5.68
C PHE A 207 -5.21 -0.98 -4.95
N HIS A 208 -5.87 -1.24 -3.82
CA HIS A 208 -5.62 -2.46 -3.06
C HIS A 208 -5.97 -3.75 -3.80
N TYR A 209 -6.93 -3.73 -4.72
CA TYR A 209 -7.23 -4.90 -5.54
C TYR A 209 -6.32 -5.00 -6.76
N LEU A 210 -5.87 -3.87 -7.31
CA LEU A 210 -4.99 -3.87 -8.47
C LEU A 210 -3.64 -4.50 -8.15
N PHE A 211 -3.04 -4.24 -6.98
CA PHE A 211 -1.78 -4.91 -6.66
C PHE A 211 -1.94 -6.43 -6.46
N ASN A 212 -3.11 -6.92 -6.05
CA ASN A 212 -3.41 -8.35 -5.97
C ASN A 212 -3.46 -8.96 -7.38
N ILE A 213 -4.13 -8.26 -8.30
CA ILE A 213 -4.22 -8.63 -9.72
C ILE A 213 -2.82 -8.68 -10.36
N VAL A 214 -2.01 -7.64 -10.16
CA VAL A 214 -0.65 -7.54 -10.70
C VAL A 214 0.24 -8.66 -10.17
N TYR A 215 0.24 -8.88 -8.85
CA TYR A 215 1.02 -9.96 -8.22
C TYR A 215 0.63 -11.35 -8.73
N ALA A 216 -0.67 -11.60 -8.92
CA ALA A 216 -1.18 -12.87 -9.41
C ALA A 216 -1.00 -13.06 -10.93
N GLY A 217 -0.45 -12.07 -11.64
CA GLY A 217 -0.33 -12.07 -13.10
C GLY A 217 -1.69 -12.10 -13.80
N ARG A 218 -2.73 -11.52 -13.18
CA ARG A 218 -4.08 -11.42 -13.76
C ARG A 218 -4.21 -10.12 -14.54
N LYS A 219 -5.17 -10.09 -15.47
CA LYS A 219 -5.50 -8.89 -16.22
C LYS A 219 -6.59 -8.09 -15.52
N GLN A 220 -6.51 -6.78 -15.61
CA GLN A 220 -7.62 -5.88 -15.32
C GLN A 220 -8.67 -5.97 -16.44
N ARG A 221 -9.95 -5.80 -16.11
CA ARG A 221 -11.05 -5.90 -17.10
C ARG A 221 -11.19 -4.64 -17.94
N TYR A 222 -11.06 -3.46 -17.33
CA TYR A 222 -11.25 -2.16 -17.98
C TYR A 222 -10.07 -1.19 -17.73
N PRO A 223 -8.83 -1.56 -18.10
CA PRO A 223 -7.64 -0.74 -17.84
C PRO A 223 -7.69 0.64 -18.53
N GLU A 224 -8.36 0.78 -19.68
CA GLU A 224 -8.52 2.09 -20.35
C GLU A 224 -9.40 3.04 -19.53
N LYS A 225 -10.42 2.52 -18.85
CA LYS A 225 -11.34 3.30 -18.01
C LYS A 225 -10.68 3.73 -16.71
N ALA A 226 -9.90 2.83 -16.13
CA ALA A 226 -9.00 3.14 -15.03
C ALA A 226 -8.05 4.31 -15.36
N VAL A 227 -7.45 4.30 -16.56
CA VAL A 227 -6.60 5.39 -17.05
C VAL A 227 -7.38 6.71 -17.17
N ASP A 228 -8.56 6.68 -17.78
CA ASP A 228 -9.41 7.86 -17.93
C ASP A 228 -9.75 8.48 -16.56
N THR A 229 -10.14 7.65 -15.59
CA THR A 229 -10.50 8.08 -14.24
C THR A 229 -9.32 8.65 -13.46
N CYS A 230 -8.14 8.01 -13.53
CA CYS A 230 -6.93 8.52 -12.87
C CYS A 230 -6.50 9.88 -13.45
N LEU A 231 -6.59 10.06 -14.77
CA LEU A 231 -6.31 11.34 -15.42
C LEU A 231 -7.33 12.41 -15.02
N GLN A 232 -8.59 12.03 -14.81
CA GLN A 232 -9.61 12.95 -14.30
C GLN A 232 -9.32 13.39 -12.85
N ILE A 233 -8.94 12.45 -11.98
CA ILE A 233 -8.49 12.74 -10.61
C ILE A 233 -7.38 13.79 -10.62
N TRP A 234 -6.38 13.62 -11.49
CA TRP A 234 -5.28 14.57 -11.65
C TRP A 234 -5.75 15.94 -12.16
N LYS A 235 -6.45 15.98 -13.30
CA LYS A 235 -6.85 17.22 -13.98
C LYS A 235 -7.79 18.09 -13.15
N ASN A 236 -8.70 17.46 -12.42
CA ASN A 236 -9.67 18.16 -11.58
C ASN A 236 -9.20 18.32 -10.13
N ASN A 237 -7.95 17.93 -9.83
CA ASN A 237 -7.34 18.03 -8.50
C ASN A 237 -8.22 17.40 -7.40
N HIS A 238 -8.84 16.24 -7.67
CA HIS A 238 -9.59 15.50 -6.66
C HIS A 238 -8.66 15.12 -5.51
N GLN A 239 -9.12 15.35 -4.27
CA GLN A 239 -8.34 15.11 -3.05
C GLN A 239 -8.96 14.00 -2.21
N PRO A 240 -8.17 13.31 -1.38
CA PRO A 240 -8.72 12.46 -0.34
C PRO A 240 -9.47 13.29 0.73
N LEU A 241 -10.48 12.68 1.37
CA LEU A 241 -11.24 13.30 2.48
C LEU A 241 -10.43 13.45 3.78
N TYR A 242 -9.48 12.54 4.01
CA TYR A 242 -8.64 12.47 5.20
C TYR A 242 -7.21 12.14 4.80
N GLY A 243 -6.29 12.34 5.75
CA GLY A 243 -4.86 12.30 5.49
C GLY A 243 -4.38 13.60 4.86
N GLU A 244 -3.15 13.56 4.36
CA GLU A 244 -2.54 14.72 3.73
C GLU A 244 -3.05 14.94 2.28
N PRO A 245 -3.07 16.19 1.79
CA PRO A 245 -3.52 16.46 0.42
C PRO A 245 -2.57 15.87 -0.63
N PHE A 246 -3.16 15.32 -1.70
CA PHE A 246 -2.43 14.69 -2.80
C PHE A 246 -1.38 15.62 -3.44
N CYS A 247 -0.14 15.12 -3.54
CA CYS A 247 1.09 15.79 -3.95
C CYS A 247 1.49 17.01 -3.09
N ARG A 248 0.98 17.12 -1.86
CA ARG A 248 1.26 18.24 -0.93
C ARG A 248 1.37 17.80 0.53
N GLY A 249 1.57 16.51 0.77
CA GLY A 249 1.90 15.96 2.08
C GLY A 249 2.31 14.50 2.00
N ILE A 250 2.66 13.92 3.14
CA ILE A 250 3.22 12.57 3.22
C ILE A 250 2.10 11.58 3.56
N SER A 251 1.69 10.78 2.57
CA SER A 251 0.57 9.86 2.68
C SER A 251 0.70 8.67 1.73
N TYR A 252 -0.34 7.85 1.67
CA TYR A 252 -0.51 6.78 0.67
C TYR A 252 -1.16 7.28 -0.63
N ALA A 253 -1.70 8.49 -0.68
CA ALA A 253 -2.41 9.01 -1.84
C ALA A 253 -1.53 9.02 -3.11
N GLU A 254 -0.25 9.33 -2.95
CA GLU A 254 0.68 9.39 -4.09
C GLU A 254 0.90 8.01 -4.71
N ILE A 255 1.19 6.99 -3.89
CA ILE A 255 1.41 5.62 -4.37
C ILE A 255 0.12 5.06 -4.97
N ASP A 256 -1.03 5.29 -4.33
CA ASP A 256 -2.33 4.82 -4.83
C ASP A 256 -2.57 5.30 -6.26
N TRP A 257 -2.33 6.58 -6.53
CA TRP A 257 -2.54 7.16 -7.85
C TRP A 257 -1.49 6.72 -8.87
N VAL A 258 -0.19 6.83 -8.56
CA VAL A 258 0.86 6.56 -9.55
C VAL A 258 0.91 5.07 -9.89
N PHE A 259 0.76 4.18 -8.91
CA PHE A 259 0.70 2.73 -9.16
C PHE A 259 -0.50 2.41 -10.03
N TYR A 260 -1.69 2.92 -9.68
CA TYR A 260 -2.88 2.58 -10.45
C TYR A 260 -2.79 3.03 -11.90
N LEU A 261 -2.39 4.28 -12.13
CA LEU A 261 -2.23 4.82 -13.47
C LEU A 261 -1.14 4.07 -14.26
N ASN A 262 0.05 3.89 -13.67
CA ASN A 262 1.18 3.24 -14.34
C ASN A 262 0.91 1.77 -14.65
N ARG A 263 0.34 1.01 -13.71
CA ARG A 263 0.07 -0.42 -13.92
C ARG A 263 -1.10 -0.65 -14.87
N SER A 264 -2.11 0.22 -14.88
CA SER A 264 -3.21 0.16 -15.86
C SER A 264 -2.70 0.44 -17.28
N VAL A 265 -1.94 1.53 -17.47
CA VAL A 265 -1.43 1.90 -18.80
C VAL A 265 -0.42 0.89 -19.36
N ARG A 266 0.34 0.21 -18.51
CA ARG A 266 1.24 -0.88 -18.94
C ARG A 266 0.49 -2.10 -19.49
N GLN A 267 -0.78 -2.31 -19.11
CA GLN A 267 -1.59 -3.42 -19.62
C GLN A 267 -2.23 -3.13 -20.98
N CYS A 268 -2.53 -1.87 -21.30
CA CYS A 268 -3.30 -1.51 -22.51
C CYS A 268 -2.61 -0.51 -23.46
N GLY A 269 -1.61 0.25 -23.01
CA GLY A 269 -0.94 1.30 -23.79
C GLY A 269 -1.79 2.54 -24.09
N TYR A 270 -3.04 2.59 -23.61
CA TYR A 270 -3.99 3.66 -23.89
C TYR A 270 -3.55 5.00 -23.25
N ARG A 271 -3.55 6.08 -24.05
CA ARG A 271 -3.15 7.44 -23.65
C ARG A 271 -1.75 7.54 -23.02
N LEU A 272 -0.84 6.62 -23.38
CA LEU A 272 0.50 6.49 -22.79
C LEU A 272 1.26 7.82 -22.60
N GLN A 273 1.30 8.67 -23.62
CA GLN A 273 2.05 9.94 -23.56
C GLN A 273 1.42 10.93 -22.57
N GLU A 274 0.08 10.96 -22.49
CA GLU A 274 -0.63 11.81 -21.56
C GLU A 274 -0.47 11.30 -20.11
N CYS A 275 -0.53 9.99 -19.91
CA CYS A 275 -0.25 9.37 -18.61
C CYS A 275 1.18 9.69 -18.16
N ARG A 276 2.17 9.52 -19.04
CA ARG A 276 3.58 9.85 -18.72
C ARG A 276 3.72 11.32 -18.32
N LYS A 277 3.09 12.23 -19.06
CA LYS A 277 3.11 13.66 -18.74
C LYS A 277 2.48 13.95 -17.38
N ALA A 278 1.31 13.39 -17.09
CA ALA A 278 0.65 13.57 -15.80
C ALA A 278 1.51 13.03 -14.64
N ILE A 279 2.13 11.87 -14.81
CA ILE A 279 3.04 11.28 -13.81
C ILE A 279 4.27 12.18 -13.60
N GLN A 280 4.83 12.74 -14.66
CA GLN A 280 5.96 13.68 -14.58
C GLN A 280 5.60 14.97 -13.84
N GLU A 281 4.44 15.55 -14.12
CA GLU A 281 3.95 16.73 -13.42
C GLU A 281 3.66 16.45 -11.93
N ALA A 282 3.08 15.28 -11.63
CA ALA A 282 2.85 14.84 -10.25
C ALA A 282 4.17 14.61 -9.49
N ALA A 283 5.14 13.95 -10.12
CA ALA A 283 6.47 13.73 -9.55
C ALA A 283 7.19 15.05 -9.25
N GLN A 284 7.18 16.00 -10.19
CA GLN A 284 7.75 17.34 -9.99
C GLN A 284 7.11 18.03 -8.79
N LYS A 285 5.77 18.11 -8.76
CA LYS A 285 5.03 18.76 -7.68
C LYS A 285 5.32 18.11 -6.32
N TYR A 286 5.35 16.78 -6.27
CA TYR A 286 5.57 16.06 -5.02
C TYR A 286 7.00 16.21 -4.51
N ILE A 287 8.00 16.10 -5.38
CA ILE A 287 9.40 16.24 -5.02
C ILE A 287 9.71 17.69 -4.59
N ASP A 288 9.13 18.69 -5.27
CA ASP A 288 9.23 20.09 -4.85
C ASP A 288 8.69 20.27 -3.43
N TYR A 289 7.54 19.67 -3.11
CA TYR A 289 7.00 19.69 -1.75
C TYR A 289 7.97 19.05 -0.75
N LEU A 290 8.46 17.84 -1.04
CA LEU A 290 9.36 17.11 -0.14
C LEU A 290 10.69 17.83 0.09
N GLN A 291 11.21 18.56 -0.89
CA GLN A 291 12.46 19.33 -0.78
C GLN A 291 12.33 20.57 0.13
N HIS A 292 11.12 21.07 0.34
CA HIS A 292 10.85 22.23 1.20
C HIS A 292 10.36 21.84 2.60
N LEU A 293 10.33 20.54 2.91
CA LEU A 293 9.90 20.03 4.19
C LEU A 293 10.97 20.25 5.28
N ASP A 294 10.55 20.59 6.50
CA ASP A 294 11.42 20.46 7.66
C ASP A 294 11.35 19.02 8.19
N TYR A 295 12.28 18.19 7.73
CA TYR A 295 12.36 16.78 8.10
C TYR A 295 12.45 16.52 9.62
N ASN A 296 12.91 17.49 10.42
CA ASN A 296 13.08 17.30 11.85
C ASN A 296 11.78 17.49 12.64
N SER A 297 10.87 18.32 12.14
CA SER A 297 9.66 18.70 12.85
C SER A 297 8.38 18.18 12.20
N ASP A 298 8.43 17.78 10.93
CA ASP A 298 7.27 17.24 10.24
C ASP A 298 6.84 15.88 10.83
N THR A 299 5.60 15.83 11.33
CA THR A 299 5.10 14.65 12.03
C THR A 299 4.81 13.47 11.11
N ALA A 300 4.42 13.73 9.86
CA ALA A 300 4.14 12.67 8.88
C ALA A 300 5.44 12.08 8.31
N PHE A 301 6.48 12.89 8.17
CA PHE A 301 7.82 12.40 7.83
C PHE A 301 8.44 11.55 8.95
N ASN A 302 8.11 11.88 10.22
CA ASN A 302 8.57 11.16 11.41
C ASN A 302 7.59 10.07 11.93
N ASP A 303 6.61 9.65 11.12
CA ASP A 303 5.84 8.42 11.31
C ASP A 303 6.30 7.42 10.25
N LEU A 304 6.86 6.28 10.67
CA LEU A 304 7.37 5.27 9.72
C LEU A 304 6.30 4.78 8.75
N HIS A 305 5.03 4.78 9.16
CA HIS A 305 3.96 4.28 8.34
C HIS A 305 3.66 5.20 7.15
N THR A 306 3.62 6.51 7.37
CA THR A 306 3.43 7.49 6.28
C THR A 306 4.72 7.71 5.50
N LEU A 307 5.88 7.65 6.15
CA LEU A 307 7.19 7.62 5.49
C LEU A 307 7.28 6.45 4.49
N PHE A 308 6.77 5.28 4.86
CA PHE A 308 6.74 4.11 3.98
C PHE A 308 5.88 4.36 2.73
N GLY A 309 4.70 4.97 2.87
CA GLY A 309 3.86 5.41 1.74
C GLY A 309 4.61 6.35 0.78
N MET A 310 5.31 7.35 1.32
CA MET A 310 6.15 8.28 0.54
C MET A 310 7.26 7.54 -0.22
N ILE A 311 7.99 6.64 0.43
CA ILE A 311 9.08 5.88 -0.20
C ILE A 311 8.54 4.97 -1.31
N CYS A 312 7.38 4.33 -1.11
CA CYS A 312 6.72 3.57 -2.17
C CYS A 312 6.37 4.45 -3.36
N ALA A 313 5.76 5.62 -3.12
CA ALA A 313 5.41 6.56 -4.18
C ALA A 313 6.63 6.99 -5.00
N LEU A 314 7.73 7.38 -4.34
CA LEU A 314 8.99 7.73 -5.01
C LEU A 314 9.55 6.57 -5.84
N SER A 315 9.45 5.34 -5.33
CA SER A 315 9.88 4.16 -6.08
C SER A 315 9.01 3.95 -7.33
N GLU A 316 7.70 4.10 -7.25
CA GLU A 316 6.80 3.87 -8.38
C GLU A 316 6.89 5.01 -9.41
N PHE A 317 7.13 6.26 -8.98
CA PHE A 317 7.48 7.37 -9.88
C PHE A 317 8.78 7.09 -10.63
N GLN A 318 9.82 6.59 -9.96
CA GLN A 318 11.08 6.21 -10.59
C GLN A 318 10.88 5.11 -11.64
N LEU A 319 10.03 4.12 -11.35
CA LEU A 319 9.69 3.06 -12.30
C LEU A 319 8.95 3.61 -13.53
N ALA A 320 8.00 4.53 -13.32
CA ALA A 320 7.19 5.11 -14.39
C ALA A 320 7.96 6.10 -15.29
N LEU A 321 9.05 6.70 -14.77
CA LEU A 321 9.86 7.70 -15.47
C LEU A 321 11.35 7.26 -15.56
N PRO A 322 11.67 6.22 -16.36
CA PRO A 322 13.04 5.75 -16.49
C PRO A 322 14.01 6.85 -16.94
N GLY A 323 15.13 6.98 -16.24
CA GLY A 323 16.18 7.96 -16.53
C GLY A 323 15.91 9.38 -16.00
N GLU A 324 14.76 9.62 -15.35
CA GLU A 324 14.46 10.96 -14.83
C GLU A 324 14.86 11.16 -13.36
N PHE A 325 15.11 10.08 -12.61
CA PHE A 325 15.48 10.13 -11.19
C PHE A 325 16.96 9.87 -10.95
N ILE A 326 17.54 10.61 -10.01
CA ILE A 326 18.90 10.43 -9.52
C ILE A 326 18.83 9.86 -8.10
N THR A 327 19.31 8.63 -7.96
CA THR A 327 19.47 7.90 -6.68
C THR A 327 20.83 7.22 -6.64
N GLU A 328 21.28 6.84 -5.44
CA GLU A 328 22.54 6.07 -5.29
C GLU A 328 22.40 4.66 -5.88
N ARG A 329 21.23 4.06 -5.69
CA ARG A 329 20.80 2.77 -6.24
C ARG A 329 19.35 2.88 -6.70
N PRO A 330 18.91 2.13 -7.72
CA PRO A 330 17.49 2.08 -8.08
C PRO A 330 16.64 1.60 -6.90
N LEU A 331 15.49 2.25 -6.68
CA LEU A 331 14.55 1.89 -5.63
C LEU A 331 13.79 0.61 -6.01
N ARG A 332 13.71 -0.34 -5.08
CA ARG A 332 13.02 -1.62 -5.30
C ARG A 332 11.51 -1.48 -5.07
N GLN A 333 10.73 -2.19 -5.87
CA GLN A 333 9.26 -2.18 -5.76
C GLN A 333 8.80 -3.25 -4.77
N VAL A 334 8.28 -2.84 -3.61
CA VAL A 334 7.69 -3.77 -2.63
C VAL A 334 6.50 -4.53 -3.19
N LEU A 335 5.67 -3.86 -4.01
CA LEU A 335 4.46 -4.43 -4.61
C LEU A 335 4.75 -5.42 -5.77
N ASP A 336 5.96 -5.41 -6.33
CA ASP A 336 6.38 -6.45 -7.28
C ASP A 336 6.79 -7.75 -6.55
N ARG A 337 7.11 -7.66 -5.24
CA ARG A 337 7.50 -8.82 -4.41
C ARG A 337 6.31 -9.42 -3.66
N ARG A 338 5.40 -8.59 -3.16
CA ARG A 338 4.25 -9.03 -2.36
C ARG A 338 3.00 -8.16 -2.58
N PRO A 339 1.78 -8.70 -2.43
CA PRO A 339 0.56 -7.99 -2.80
C PRO A 339 -0.07 -7.23 -1.62
N PHE A 340 0.67 -6.44 -0.83
CA PHE A 340 0.05 -5.66 0.27
C PHE A 340 0.96 -4.62 0.92
N ILE A 341 0.73 -3.31 0.73
CA ILE A 341 1.39 -2.24 1.50
C ILE A 341 0.55 -1.78 2.68
#